data_AF-A0A6P0REY4-F1
#
_entry.id   AF-A0A6P0REY4-F1
#
_cell.length_a   1.000
_cell.length_b   1.000
_cell.length_c   1.000
_cell.angle_alpha   90.00
_cell.angle_beta   90.00
_cell.angle_gamma   90.00
#
_symmetry.space_group_name_H-M   'P 1'
#
loop_
_entity.id
_entity.type
_entity.pdbx_description
1 polymer ?
#
loop_
_entity_poly.entity_id
_entity_poly.type
_entity_poly.pdbx_seq_one_letter_code
_entity_poly.pdbx_strand_id
1 'polypeptide(L)'
;MNVADLEVGQIATVDRVINTDGEQGIVQRLAAMGVVSDKSVQVLRKARFNGPLHIRVGATTEIAIRPHEAEMIVIKTYRNDEINLYEGSQMIPKSVIELMEQVKTISLLILISIILLVTAYFGQTIYKVWIVKY
;
A
#
# COMPACT_ATOMS: atom_id res chain seq x y z
N MET A 1 0.78 -3.85 -20.92
CA MET A 1 1.81 -3.69 -19.87
C MET A 1 2.51 -5.01 -19.72
N ASN A 2 3.84 -5.00 -19.76
CA ASN A 2 4.67 -6.20 -19.65
C ASN A 2 5.45 -6.21 -18.32
N VAL A 3 6.19 -7.29 -18.06
CA VAL A 3 7.00 -7.39 -16.83
C VAL A 3 8.21 -6.44 -16.87
N ALA A 4 8.73 -6.10 -18.04
CA ALA A 4 9.85 -5.16 -18.18
C ALA A 4 9.49 -3.74 -17.71
N ASP A 5 8.24 -3.33 -17.92
CA ASP A 5 7.67 -2.04 -17.51
C ASP A 5 7.45 -1.96 -15.99
N LEU A 6 7.42 -3.09 -15.28
CA LEU A 6 7.11 -3.16 -13.86
C LEU A 6 8.25 -2.59 -13.01
N GLU A 7 7.95 -1.73 -12.04
CA GLU A 7 8.99 -1.18 -11.15
C GLU A 7 9.47 -2.20 -10.12
N VAL A 8 10.66 -1.98 -9.57
CA VAL A 8 11.19 -2.83 -8.50
C VAL A 8 10.25 -2.75 -7.28
N GLY A 9 9.84 -3.90 -6.76
CA GLY A 9 8.91 -4.02 -5.64
C GLY A 9 7.44 -4.20 -6.05
N GLN A 10 7.05 -3.78 -7.26
CA GLN A 10 5.68 -3.92 -7.74
C GLN A 10 5.32 -5.38 -8.04
N ILE A 11 4.07 -5.73 -7.73
CA ILE A 11 3.50 -7.07 -7.93
C ILE A 11 2.40 -6.96 -8.98
N ALA A 12 2.41 -7.88 -9.94
CA ALA A 12 1.36 -8.03 -10.95
C ALA A 12 0.98 -9.50 -11.12
N THR A 13 -0.06 -9.78 -11.89
CA THR A 13 -0.44 -11.16 -12.26
C THR A 13 -0.18 -11.39 -13.74
N VAL A 14 0.42 -12.53 -14.07
CA VAL A 14 0.67 -12.94 -15.46
C VAL A 14 -0.67 -13.21 -16.15
N ASP A 15 -0.96 -12.51 -17.24
CA ASP A 15 -2.13 -12.79 -18.08
C ASP A 15 -1.81 -13.87 -19.11
N ARG A 16 -0.77 -13.62 -19.90
CA ARG A 16 -0.31 -14.52 -20.97
C ARG A 16 1.13 -14.24 -21.33
N VAL A 17 1.78 -15.20 -21.97
CA VAL A 17 3.11 -15.05 -22.56
C VAL A 17 2.96 -15.05 -24.07
N ILE A 18 3.44 -14.00 -24.73
CA ILE A 18 3.44 -13.87 -26.19
C ILE A 18 4.70 -14.56 -26.72
N ASN A 19 4.57 -15.32 -27.81
CA ASN A 19 5.73 -15.81 -28.54
C ASN A 19 5.98 -14.89 -29.74
N THR A 20 7.17 -14.31 -29.82
CA THR A 20 7.61 -13.53 -30.99
C THR A 20 8.37 -14.45 -31.94
N ASP A 21 8.17 -14.27 -33.25
CA ASP A 21 8.82 -15.04 -34.31
C ASP A 21 10.36 -14.95 -34.22
N GLY A 22 10.97 -15.87 -33.48
CA GLY A 22 12.40 -15.89 -33.23
C GLY A 22 12.85 -16.84 -32.12
N GLU A 23 12.01 -17.07 -31.10
CA GLU A 23 12.36 -17.91 -29.95
C GLU A 23 11.41 -19.10 -29.77
N GLN A 24 11.64 -20.14 -30.57
CA GLN A 24 10.91 -21.41 -30.41
C GLN A 24 11.10 -21.96 -28.99
N GLY A 25 9.99 -22.14 -28.28
CA GLY A 25 9.98 -22.76 -26.95
C GLY A 25 10.17 -21.80 -25.76
N ILE A 26 10.20 -20.47 -25.97
CA ILE A 26 10.28 -19.51 -24.86
C ILE A 26 9.12 -19.66 -23.87
N VAL A 27 7.90 -19.84 -24.40
CA VAL A 27 6.69 -20.09 -23.60
C VAL A 27 6.83 -21.36 -22.76
N GLN A 28 7.36 -22.44 -23.33
CA GLN A 28 7.56 -23.71 -22.62
C GLN A 28 8.60 -23.58 -21.51
N ARG A 29 9.70 -22.88 -21.78
CA ARG A 29 10.79 -22.64 -20.81
C ARG A 29 10.31 -21.78 -19.65
N LEU A 30 9.62 -20.68 -19.95
CA LEU A 30 9.01 -19.80 -18.95
C LEU A 30 7.98 -20.55 -18.10
N ALA A 31 7.12 -21.36 -18.72
CA ALA A 31 6.16 -22.20 -18.01
C ALA A 31 6.84 -23.23 -17.10
N ALA A 32 7.91 -23.88 -17.56
CA ALA A 32 8.69 -24.84 -16.76
C ALA A 32 9.38 -24.18 -15.56
N MET A 33 9.72 -22.89 -15.67
CA MET A 33 10.25 -22.08 -14.56
C MET A 33 9.15 -21.52 -13.64
N GLY A 34 7.87 -21.77 -13.94
CA GLY A 34 6.73 -21.34 -13.12
C GLY A 34 6.04 -20.06 -13.59
N VAL A 35 6.48 -19.44 -14.68
CA VAL A 35 5.81 -18.30 -15.32
C VAL A 35 4.62 -18.83 -16.13
N VAL A 36 3.49 -18.96 -15.45
CA VAL A 36 2.22 -19.46 -16.00
C VAL A 36 1.15 -18.40 -15.80
N SER A 37 0.09 -18.43 -16.61
CA SER A 37 -1.08 -17.57 -16.42
C SER A 37 -1.62 -17.66 -14.98
N ASP A 38 -2.16 -16.54 -14.49
CA ASP A 38 -2.73 -16.37 -13.16
C ASP A 38 -1.74 -16.54 -12.00
N LYS A 39 -0.43 -16.54 -12.27
CA LYS A 39 0.61 -16.46 -11.23
C LYS A 39 1.00 -15.03 -10.93
N SER A 40 1.26 -14.74 -9.66
CA SER A 40 1.85 -13.48 -9.22
C SER A 40 3.30 -13.39 -9.70
N VAL A 41 3.69 -12.21 -10.15
CA VAL A 41 5.06 -11.87 -10.53
C VAL A 41 5.46 -10.57 -9.86
N GLN A 42 6.64 -10.53 -9.28
CA GLN A 42 7.21 -9.35 -8.61
C GLN A 42 8.62 -9.10 -9.12
N VAL A 43 8.95 -7.85 -9.44
CA VAL A 43 10.33 -7.49 -9.77
C VAL A 43 11.12 -7.27 -8.48
N LEU A 44 12.15 -8.09 -8.25
CA LEU A 44 13.02 -7.99 -7.07
C LEU A 44 14.16 -7.00 -7.29
N ARG A 45 14.76 -7.00 -8.48
CA ARG A 45 15.82 -6.05 -8.85
C ARG A 45 15.96 -5.95 -10.37
N LYS A 46 16.39 -4.77 -10.81
CA LYS A 46 16.83 -4.50 -12.18
C LYS A 46 18.35 -4.33 -12.19
N ALA A 47 19.05 -5.11 -13.00
CA ALA A 47 20.47 -4.87 -13.24
C ALA A 47 20.64 -3.59 -14.08
N ARG A 48 21.65 -2.77 -13.76
CA ARG A 48 22.02 -1.61 -14.60
C ARG A 48 22.67 -2.12 -15.90
N PHE A 49 22.50 -1.39 -17.01
CA PHE A 49 23.06 -1.69 -18.34
C PHE A 49 22.53 -2.98 -19.00
N ASN A 50 21.25 -3.02 -19.37
CA ASN A 50 20.64 -4.13 -20.14
C ASN A 50 20.85 -5.53 -19.51
N GLY A 51 21.10 -5.56 -18.21
CA GLY A 51 21.34 -6.78 -17.47
C GLY A 51 20.03 -7.54 -17.20
N PRO A 52 20.12 -8.76 -16.69
CA PRO A 52 18.94 -9.59 -16.43
C PRO A 52 18.02 -8.94 -15.37
N LEU A 53 16.73 -9.10 -15.59
CA LEU A 53 15.67 -8.75 -14.67
C LEU A 53 15.45 -9.90 -13.68
N HIS A 54 15.59 -9.63 -12.39
CA HIS A 54 15.33 -10.63 -11.36
C HIS A 54 13.89 -10.53 -10.89
N ILE A 55 13.12 -11.58 -11.10
CA ILE A 55 11.70 -11.64 -10.74
C ILE A 55 11.42 -12.80 -9.80
N ARG A 56 10.46 -12.62 -8.91
CA ARG A 56 9.84 -13.69 -8.13
C ARG A 56 8.50 -14.06 -8.76
N VAL A 57 8.26 -15.35 -8.95
CA VAL A 57 7.04 -15.90 -9.52
C VAL A 57 6.38 -16.83 -8.50
N GLY A 58 5.08 -16.67 -8.30
CA GLY A 58 4.35 -17.40 -7.27
C GLY A 58 4.81 -17.05 -5.86
N ALA A 59 4.98 -18.06 -5.00
CA ALA A 59 5.29 -17.87 -3.58
C ALA A 59 6.80 -17.70 -3.31
N THR A 60 7.66 -18.47 -3.99
CA THR A 60 9.08 -18.59 -3.61
C THR A 60 10.05 -18.68 -4.80
N THR A 61 9.57 -18.83 -6.02
CA THR A 61 10.44 -19.10 -7.16
C THR A 61 11.08 -17.81 -7.65
N GLU A 62 12.40 -17.71 -7.60
CA GLU A 62 13.15 -16.55 -8.11
C GLU A 62 13.89 -16.92 -9.38
N ILE A 63 13.71 -16.12 -10.43
CA ILE A 63 14.30 -16.35 -11.74
C ILE A 63 14.86 -15.05 -12.31
N ALA A 64 15.98 -15.17 -13.01
CA ALA A 64 16.58 -14.07 -13.76
C ALA A 64 16.24 -14.25 -15.24
N ILE A 65 15.47 -13.31 -15.79
CA ILE A 65 15.05 -13.32 -17.20
C ILE A 65 15.70 -12.15 -17.94
N ARG A 66 15.90 -12.31 -19.24
CA ARG A 66 16.45 -11.23 -20.07
C ARG A 66 15.38 -10.14 -20.31
N PRO A 67 15.78 -8.89 -20.58
CA PRO A 67 14.81 -7.81 -20.85
C PRO A 67 13.81 -8.13 -21.97
N HIS A 68 14.25 -8.73 -23.07
CA HIS A 68 13.35 -9.16 -24.16
C HIS A 68 12.38 -10.26 -23.74
N GLU A 69 12.80 -11.22 -22.91
CA GLU A 69 11.89 -12.25 -22.38
C GLU A 69 10.83 -11.61 -21.46
N ALA A 70 11.20 -10.55 -20.71
CA ALA A 70 10.27 -9.82 -19.85
C ALA A 70 9.23 -8.99 -20.64
N GLU A 71 9.58 -8.51 -21.83
CA GLU A 71 8.66 -7.81 -22.74
C GLU A 71 7.57 -8.72 -23.29
N MET A 72 7.87 -10.02 -23.42
CA MET A 72 6.93 -11.04 -23.91
C MET A 72 5.90 -11.46 -22.87
N ILE A 73 6.13 -11.19 -21.58
CA ILE A 73 5.23 -11.57 -20.49
C ILE A 73 4.22 -10.43 -20.28
N VAL A 74 2.97 -10.65 -20.70
CA VAL A 74 1.88 -9.70 -20.51
C VAL A 74 1.31 -9.87 -19.11
N ILE A 75 1.17 -8.76 -18.41
CA ILE A 75 0.66 -8.72 -17.04
C ILE A 75 -0.62 -7.90 -16.92
N LYS A 76 -1.44 -8.33 -15.97
CA LYS A 76 -2.51 -7.54 -15.37
C LYS A 76 -1.96 -6.94 -14.08
N THR A 77 -1.73 -5.63 -14.09
CA THR A 77 -1.46 -4.89 -12.86
C THR A 77 -2.80 -4.67 -12.15
N TYR A 78 -2.88 -5.06 -10.88
CA TYR A 78 -3.87 -4.49 -10.00
C TYR A 78 -3.24 -3.17 -9.56
N ARG A 79 -3.79 -2.06 -10.05
CA ARG A 79 -3.34 -0.71 -9.66
C ARG A 79 -3.18 -0.64 -8.15
N ASN A 80 -1.94 -0.75 -7.67
CA ASN A 80 -1.52 -0.44 -6.30
C ASN A 80 -1.08 1.03 -6.22
N ASP A 81 -1.68 1.88 -7.07
CA ASP A 81 -1.36 3.29 -7.27
C ASP A 81 -1.69 4.18 -6.07
N GLU A 82 -2.32 3.62 -5.03
CA GLU A 82 -2.52 4.30 -3.74
C GLU A 82 -1.42 3.99 -2.73
N ILE A 83 -0.45 3.12 -3.06
CA ILE A 83 0.60 2.71 -2.14
C ILE A 83 1.94 3.00 -2.81
N ASN A 84 2.39 4.25 -2.77
CA ASN A 84 3.81 4.66 -2.65
C ASN A 84 4.01 6.19 -2.79
N LEU A 85 3.30 6.96 -1.95
CA LEU A 85 3.72 8.31 -1.54
C LEU A 85 3.84 8.43 0.00
N TYR A 86 3.71 7.31 0.72
CA TYR A 86 3.83 7.21 2.18
C TYR A 86 4.64 5.97 2.59
N GLU A 87 5.69 5.62 1.84
CA GLU A 87 6.62 4.56 2.24
C GLU A 87 7.52 5.10 3.37
N GLY A 88 6.97 5.05 4.58
CA GLY A 88 7.57 5.52 5.82
C GLY A 88 6.63 5.53 7.04
N SER A 89 5.35 5.16 6.90
CA SER A 89 4.45 5.01 8.03
C SER A 89 3.52 3.83 7.81
N GLN A 90 3.60 2.88 8.74
CA GLN A 90 2.70 1.74 8.94
C GLN A 90 1.28 2.04 8.43
N MET A 91 0.74 1.19 7.55
CA MET A 91 -0.64 1.30 7.06
C MET A 91 -1.62 1.27 8.25
N ILE A 92 -2.02 2.45 8.72
CA ILE A 92 -3.17 2.60 9.60
C ILE A 92 -4.39 2.54 8.66
N PRO A 93 -5.25 1.51 8.75
CA PRO A 93 -6.39 1.39 7.86
C PRO A 93 -7.27 2.63 8.00
N LYS A 94 -7.89 3.08 6.89
CA LYS A 94 -8.72 4.29 6.83
C LYS A 94 -9.79 4.34 7.94
N SER A 95 -10.31 3.18 8.34
CA SER A 95 -11.24 3.03 9.47
C SER A 95 -10.65 3.43 10.82
N VAL A 96 -9.36 3.16 11.07
CA VAL A 96 -8.68 3.56 12.31
C VAL A 96 -8.39 5.06 12.32
N ILE A 97 -8.07 5.66 11.17
CA ILE A 97 -7.90 7.13 11.07
C ILE A 97 -9.22 7.84 11.38
N GLU A 98 -10.33 7.36 10.82
CA GLU A 98 -11.68 7.90 11.08
C GLU A 98 -12.06 7.75 12.57
N LEU A 99 -11.76 6.58 13.17
CA LEU A 99 -11.97 6.37 14.61
C LEU A 99 -11.09 7.28 15.47
N MET A 100 -9.83 7.52 15.09
CA MET A 100 -8.94 8.44 15.82
C MET A 100 -9.45 9.88 15.77
N GLU A 101 -9.99 10.30 14.62
CA GLU A 101 -10.59 11.63 14.47
C GLU A 101 -11.87 11.77 15.30
N GLN A 102 -12.71 10.73 15.33
CA GLN A 102 -13.88 10.69 16.21
C GLN A 102 -13.49 10.74 17.69
N VAL A 103 -12.51 9.95 18.13
CA VAL A 103 -12.04 9.95 19.52
C VAL A 103 -11.50 11.32 19.93
N LYS A 104 -10.73 11.99 19.05
CA LYS A 104 -10.20 13.34 19.31
C LYS A 104 -11.33 14.36 19.48
N THR A 105 -12.35 14.29 18.63
CA THR A 105 -13.51 15.19 18.67
C THR A 105 -14.33 14.98 19.93
N ILE A 106 -14.60 13.72 20.31
CA ILE A 106 -15.34 13.36 21.52
C ILE A 106 -14.58 13.84 22.77
N SER A 107 -13.27 13.63 22.84
CA SER A 107 -12.44 14.08 23.96
C SER A 107 -12.47 15.61 24.11
N LEU A 108 -12.41 16.36 23.01
CA LEU A 108 -12.50 17.82 23.04
C LEU A 108 -13.86 18.31 23.55
N LEU A 109 -14.96 17.69 23.11
CA LEU A 109 -16.31 18.04 23.57
C LEU A 109 -16.49 17.77 25.07
N ILE A 110 -15.99 16.65 25.57
CA ILE A 110 -16.01 16.33 27.00
C ILE A 110 -15.24 17.39 27.80
N LEU A 111 -14.06 17.79 27.32
CA LEU A 111 -13.23 18.80 27.99
C LEU A 111 -13.93 20.16 28.07
N ILE A 112 -14.59 20.59 26.99
CA ILE A 112 -15.39 21.83 26.96
C ILE A 112 -16.56 21.75 27.94
N SER A 113 -17.27 20.61 27.99
CA SER A 113 -18.38 20.40 28.91
C SER A 113 -17.94 20.51 30.38
N ILE A 114 -16.78 19.92 30.73
CA ILE A 114 -16.21 20.01 32.08
C ILE A 114 -15.85 21.46 32.42
N ILE A 115 -15.22 22.20 31.50
CA ILE A 115 -14.86 23.61 31.72
C ILE A 115 -16.10 24.45 32.01
N LEU A 116 -17.18 24.28 31.24
CA LEU A 116 -18.44 24.99 31.48
C LEU A 116 -19.04 24.66 32.85
N LEU A 117 -18.92 23.41 33.30
CA LEU A 117 -19.41 22.98 34.62
C LEU A 117 -18.59 23.62 35.75
N VAL A 118 -17.26 23.68 35.60
CA VAL A 118 -16.35 24.32 36.57
C VAL A 118 -16.62 25.82 36.67
N THR A 119 -16.79 26.52 35.54
CA THR A 119 -17.05 27.96 35.55
C THR A 119 -18.41 28.29 36.15
N ALA A 120 -19.44 27.50 35.88
CA ALA A 120 -20.76 27.65 36.50
C ALA A 120 -20.71 27.43 38.03
N TYR A 121 -20.01 26.39 38.49
CA TYR A 121 -19.88 26.08 39.91
C TYR A 121 -19.08 27.15 40.67
N PHE A 122 -18.02 27.66 40.06
CA PHE A 122 -17.21 28.74 40.63
C PHE A 122 -18.00 30.05 40.72
N GLY A 123 -18.77 30.39 39.68
CA GLY A 123 -19.70 31.52 39.69
C GLY A 123 -20.70 31.43 40.84
N GLN A 124 -21.38 30.28 41.00
CA GLN A 124 -22.33 30.06 42.10
C GLN A 124 -21.70 30.26 43.49
N THR A 125 -20.45 29.86 43.67
CA THR A 125 -19.71 30.02 44.93
C THR A 125 -19.44 31.49 45.24
N ILE A 126 -19.01 32.27 44.24
CA ILE A 126 -18.80 33.72 44.40
C ILE A 126 -20.13 34.45 44.66
N TYR A 127 -21.18 34.14 43.90
CA TYR A 127 -22.50 34.74 44.10
C TYR A 127 -23.05 34.48 45.51
N LYS A 128 -22.93 33.26 46.04
CA LYS A 128 -23.33 32.95 47.42
C LYS A 128 -22.50 33.69 48.46
N VAL A 129 -21.18 33.78 48.30
CA VAL A 129 -20.31 34.51 49.25
C VAL A 129 -20.61 36.01 49.24
N TRP A 130 -20.95 36.58 48.09
CA TRP A 130 -21.29 38.00 47.99
C TRP A 130 -22.65 38.32 48.64
N ILE A 131 -23.66 37.44 48.49
CA ILE A 131 -24.99 37.58 49.10
C ILE A 131 -25.01 37.35 50.62
N VAL A 132 -24.05 36.60 51.17
CA VAL A 132 -23.97 36.38 52.63
C VAL A 132 -23.21 37.52 53.32
N LYS A 133 -22.47 38.34 52.56
CA LYS A 133 -21.62 39.42 53.07
C LYS A 133 -22.24 40.82 52.94
N TYR A 134 -23.41 40.94 52.29
CA TYR A 134 -24.24 42.14 52.17
C TYR A 134 -25.69 41.80 52.47
#